data_AF-A0A8H4LET3-F1
#
_entry.id   AF-A0A8H4LET3-F1
#
_cell.length_a   1.000
_cell.length_b   1.000
_cell.length_c   1.000
_cell.angle_alpha   90.00
_cell.angle_beta   90.00
_cell.angle_gamma   90.00
#
_symmetry.space_group_name_H-M   'P 1'
#
loop_
_entity.id
_entity.type
_entity.pdbx_description
1 polymer ?
#
loop_
_entity_poly.entity_id
_entity_poly.type
_entity_poly.pdbx_seq_one_letter_code
_entity_poly.pdbx_strand_id
1 'polypeptide(L)'
;MIAQNLFAVVALAATGLATNLHVNVGCIKVGGTHEVCASDDPYPINGDSAQITCKLDANPTLVLVTWPQEYGDIYWTADDCMVDARGWTLKCAP
;
A
#
# COMPACT_ATOMS: atom_id res chain seq x y z
N MET A 1 -22.64 -38.83 -30.16
CA MET A 1 -23.03 -37.46 -29.75
C MET A 1 -22.04 -36.99 -28.69
N ILE A 2 -21.49 -35.81 -28.93
CA ILE A 2 -20.34 -35.20 -28.26
C ILE A 2 -20.84 -34.44 -27.03
N ALA A 3 -20.11 -34.53 -25.92
CA ALA A 3 -20.02 -33.43 -24.96
C ALA A 3 -18.69 -33.57 -24.21
N GLN A 4 -17.63 -33.00 -24.78
CA GLN A 4 -16.40 -32.76 -24.06
C GLN A 4 -16.65 -31.57 -23.13
N ASN A 5 -16.71 -31.83 -21.82
CA ASN A 5 -16.75 -30.78 -20.81
C ASN A 5 -15.42 -30.06 -20.80
N LEU A 6 -15.36 -28.95 -21.52
CA LEU A 6 -14.24 -28.01 -21.54
C LEU A 6 -14.24 -27.29 -20.17
N PHE A 7 -13.43 -27.77 -19.22
CA PHE A 7 -13.13 -26.99 -18.03
C PHE A 7 -12.22 -25.85 -18.46
N ALA A 8 -12.79 -24.64 -18.55
CA ALA A 8 -12.00 -23.43 -18.72
C ALA A 8 -11.14 -23.24 -17.46
N VAL A 9 -9.85 -23.54 -17.56
CA VAL A 9 -8.87 -23.07 -16.59
C VAL A 9 -8.74 -21.57 -16.82
N VAL A 10 -9.48 -20.78 -16.04
CA VAL A 10 -9.23 -19.36 -15.92
C VAL A 10 -7.88 -19.24 -15.23
N ALA A 11 -6.83 -19.06 -16.02
CA ALA A 11 -5.55 -18.61 -15.50
C ALA A 11 -5.78 -17.20 -14.93
N LEU A 12 -5.88 -17.11 -13.61
CA LEU A 12 -5.79 -15.84 -12.91
C LEU A 12 -4.38 -15.31 -13.21
N ALA A 13 -4.29 -14.34 -14.12
CA ALA A 13 -3.05 -13.64 -14.34
C ALA A 13 -2.69 -12.97 -13.01
N ALA A 14 -1.65 -13.47 -12.34
CA ALA A 14 -0.95 -12.70 -11.32
C ALA A 14 -0.26 -11.54 -12.06
N THR A 15 -1.03 -10.49 -12.35
CA THR A 15 -0.49 -9.19 -12.71
C THR A 15 0.18 -8.69 -11.43
N GLY A 16 1.51 -8.83 -11.29
CA GLY A 16 2.22 -8.55 -10.03
C GLY A 16 1.66 -7.29 -9.36
N LEU A 17 0.85 -7.48 -8.31
CA LEU A 17 0.01 -6.41 -7.80
C LEU A 17 0.91 -5.58 -6.89
N ALA A 18 1.28 -4.37 -7.33
CA ALA A 18 1.91 -3.43 -6.42
C ALA A 18 0.99 -3.18 -5.21
N THR A 19 1.56 -2.88 -4.06
CA THR A 19 0.76 -2.39 -2.93
C THR A 19 0.48 -0.91 -3.18
N ASN A 20 -0.79 -0.47 -3.25
CA ASN A 20 -1.11 0.93 -3.53
C ASN A 20 -1.24 1.71 -2.23
N LEU A 21 -0.40 2.73 -2.08
CA LEU A 21 -0.42 3.62 -0.95
C LEU A 21 -1.33 4.83 -1.22
N HIS A 22 -2.36 4.95 -0.41
CA HIS A 22 -3.25 6.10 -0.35
C HIS A 22 -2.86 7.00 0.83
N VAL A 23 -2.80 8.31 0.60
CA VAL A 23 -2.57 9.29 1.65
C VAL A 23 -3.87 10.07 1.85
N ASN A 24 -4.42 10.08 3.06
CA ASN A 24 -5.68 10.77 3.31
C ASN A 24 -5.49 12.19 3.87
N VAL A 25 -4.32 12.47 4.47
CA VAL A 25 -3.99 13.79 4.98
C VAL A 25 -2.49 14.06 4.91
N GLY A 26 -2.14 15.33 4.66
CA GLY A 26 -0.75 15.79 4.63
C GLY A 26 0.06 15.15 3.49
N CYS A 27 1.38 15.11 3.70
CA CYS A 27 2.32 14.47 2.81
C CYS A 27 3.28 13.58 3.61
N ILE A 28 3.66 12.45 3.02
CA ILE A 28 4.61 11.48 3.58
C ILE A 28 5.72 11.18 2.58
N LYS A 29 6.88 10.72 3.05
CA LYS A 29 7.99 10.31 2.21
C LYS A 29 8.16 8.80 2.18
N VAL A 30 7.97 8.19 1.03
CA VAL A 30 8.23 6.76 0.77
C VAL A 30 9.70 6.58 0.37
N GLY A 31 10.36 5.59 0.98
CA GLY A 31 11.79 5.32 0.77
C GLY A 31 12.71 6.48 1.18
N GLY A 32 12.21 7.42 1.98
CA GLY A 32 12.95 8.62 2.40
C GLY A 32 13.13 9.70 1.32
N THR A 33 12.78 9.44 0.06
CA THR A 33 13.04 10.36 -1.05
C THR A 33 11.81 10.76 -1.84
N HIS A 34 10.80 9.88 -1.95
CA HIS A 34 9.62 10.16 -2.77
C HIS A 34 8.48 10.69 -1.91
N GLU A 35 7.99 11.89 -2.20
CA GLU A 35 6.89 12.51 -1.47
C GLU A 35 5.55 12.14 -2.10
N VAL A 36 4.58 11.75 -1.27
CA VAL A 36 3.20 11.40 -1.66
C VAL A 36 2.26 12.19 -0.75
N CYS A 37 1.37 12.97 -1.34
CA CYS A 37 0.45 13.87 -0.66
C CYS A 37 -1.01 13.39 -0.79
N ALA A 38 -1.88 13.90 0.08
CA ALA A 38 -3.29 13.50 0.09
C ALA A 38 -4.09 13.85 -1.17
N SER A 39 -3.59 14.79 -1.98
CA SER A 39 -4.17 15.16 -3.27
C SER A 39 -3.71 14.27 -4.42
N ASP A 40 -2.73 13.40 -4.20
CA ASP A 40 -2.08 12.64 -5.25
C ASP A 40 -2.84 11.34 -5.54
N ASP A 41 -2.62 10.79 -6.74
CA ASP A 41 -3.07 9.45 -7.07
C ASP A 41 -2.38 8.41 -6.17
N PRO A 42 -3.00 7.22 -5.95
CA PRO A 42 -2.41 6.17 -5.14
C PRO A 42 -1.01 5.79 -5.65
N TYR A 43 -0.02 5.76 -4.74
CA TYR A 43 1.37 5.50 -5.09
C TYR A 43 1.65 3.99 -5.08
N PRO A 44 2.06 3.37 -6.22
CA PRO A 44 2.36 1.95 -6.27
C PRO A 44 3.72 1.66 -5.64
N ILE A 45 3.72 0.81 -4.61
CA ILE A 45 4.93 0.28 -3.98
C ILE A 45 5.17 -1.15 -4.49
N ASN A 46 6.29 -1.33 -5.17
CA ASN A 46 6.74 -2.64 -5.64
C ASN A 46 7.62 -3.32 -4.58
N GLY A 47 7.19 -4.48 -4.08
CA GLY A 47 7.94 -5.32 -3.13
C GLY A 47 7.21 -5.59 -1.81
N ASP A 48 7.91 -6.27 -0.89
CA ASP A 48 7.37 -6.83 0.36
C ASP A 48 7.58 -5.90 1.57
N SER A 49 8.17 -4.73 1.39
CA SER A 49 8.37 -3.78 2.49
C SER A 49 8.63 -2.39 1.96
N ALA A 50 8.22 -1.38 2.72
CA ALA A 50 8.59 0.00 2.46
C ALA A 50 8.96 0.71 3.75
N GLN A 51 10.00 1.52 3.66
CA GLN A 51 10.27 2.52 4.68
C GLN A 51 9.42 3.75 4.37
N ILE A 52 8.58 4.15 5.33
CA ILE A 52 7.71 5.32 5.17
C ILE A 52 8.08 6.33 6.25
N THR A 53 8.60 7.47 5.83
CA THR A 53 8.81 8.60 6.71
C THR A 53 7.52 9.40 6.75
N CYS A 54 6.85 9.33 7.88
CA CYS A 54 5.58 9.99 8.07
C CYS A 54 5.81 11.42 8.52
N LYS A 55 5.02 12.33 7.94
CA LYS A 55 4.91 13.74 8.30
C LYS A 55 6.14 14.59 7.91
N LEU A 56 5.89 15.64 7.13
CA LEU A 56 6.84 16.71 6.84
C LEU A 56 6.67 17.92 7.76
N ASP A 57 5.84 17.80 8.81
CA ASP A 57 5.83 18.79 9.87
C ASP A 57 7.15 18.76 10.65
N ALA A 58 7.43 19.79 11.45
CA ALA A 58 8.72 20.13 12.07
C ALA A 58 9.47 19.01 12.83
N ASN A 59 8.89 17.81 12.98
CA ASN A 59 9.56 16.61 13.46
C ASN A 59 9.13 15.37 12.63
N PRO A 60 9.82 15.06 11.51
CA PRO A 60 9.49 13.91 10.69
C PRO A 60 9.79 12.61 11.43
N THR A 61 8.79 11.73 11.51
CA THR A 61 8.92 10.46 12.21
C THR A 61 9.09 9.32 11.22
N LEU A 62 10.19 8.59 11.36
CA LEU A 62 10.47 7.44 10.52
C LEU A 62 9.67 6.22 11.00
N VAL A 63 8.84 5.67 10.12
CA VAL A 63 8.04 4.48 10.39
C VAL A 63 8.42 3.38 9.38
N LEU A 64 9.05 2.31 9.87
CA LEU A 64 9.27 1.12 9.05
C LEU A 64 8.04 0.21 9.14
N VAL A 65 7.48 -0.13 7.98
CA VAL A 65 6.33 -1.03 7.88
C VAL A 65 6.65 -2.14 6.89
N THR A 66 6.20 -3.36 7.19
CA THR A 66 6.45 -4.55 6.39
C THR A 66 5.13 -5.28 6.16
N TRP A 67 4.92 -5.78 4.96
CA TRP A 67 3.71 -6.50 4.56
C TRP A 67 4.04 -7.56 3.50
N PRO A 68 3.29 -8.66 3.38
CA PRO A 68 3.48 -9.60 2.27
C PRO A 68 3.48 -8.90 0.90
N GLN A 69 4.27 -9.39 -0.07
CA GLN A 69 4.15 -8.91 -1.46
C GLN A 69 2.67 -8.86 -1.87
N GLU A 70 2.29 -7.86 -2.66
CA GLU A 70 0.94 -7.82 -3.24
C GLU A 70 -0.17 -7.66 -2.19
N TYR A 71 0.09 -6.88 -1.15
CA TYR A 71 -0.81 -6.72 0.00
C TYR A 71 -2.13 -5.99 -0.32
N GLY A 72 -2.23 -5.35 -1.49
CA GLY A 72 -3.39 -4.57 -1.92
C GLY A 72 -3.26 -3.10 -1.55
N ASP A 73 -4.37 -2.48 -1.14
CA ASP A 73 -4.39 -1.05 -0.81
C ASP A 73 -4.08 -0.83 0.68
N ILE A 74 -3.22 0.16 0.93
CA ILE A 74 -2.82 0.63 2.25
C ILE A 74 -3.08 2.12 2.36
N TYR A 75 -3.47 2.60 3.54
CA TYR A 75 -3.92 3.96 3.75
C TYR A 75 -3.16 4.61 4.90
N TRP A 76 -2.63 5.81 4.66
CA TRP A 76 -2.16 6.71 5.70
C TRP A 76 -3.32 7.58 6.19
N THR A 77 -3.71 7.40 7.45
CA THR A 77 -4.87 8.06 8.04
C THR A 77 -4.49 9.36 8.77
N ALA A 78 -5.50 10.11 9.18
CA ALA A 78 -5.32 11.32 9.97
C ALA A 78 -4.88 11.09 11.42
N ASP A 79 -4.97 9.84 11.90
CA ASP A 79 -4.51 9.45 13.23
C ASP A 79 -3.01 9.10 13.25
N ASP A 80 -2.27 9.51 12.21
CA ASP A 80 -0.87 9.15 11.97
C ASP A 80 -0.66 7.60 12.01
N CYS A 81 -1.63 6.86 11.47
CA CYS A 81 -1.63 5.41 11.39
C CYS A 81 -1.69 4.91 9.95
N MET A 82 -1.02 3.79 9.73
CA MET A 82 -1.06 3.03 8.49
C MET A 82 -1.98 1.83 8.67
N VAL A 83 -3.01 1.75 7.83
CA VAL A 83 -4.03 0.70 7.87
C VAL A 83 -4.15 0.02 6.51
N ASP A 84 -4.64 -1.21 6.50
CA ASP A 84 -4.95 -1.92 5.26
C ASP A 84 -6.41 -1.67 4.80
N ALA A 85 -6.77 -2.16 3.61
CA ALA A 85 -8.13 -2.04 3.07
C ALA A 85 -9.24 -2.70 3.93
N ARG A 86 -8.88 -3.54 4.92
CA ARG A 86 -9.82 -4.13 5.89
C ARG A 86 -9.95 -3.26 7.15
N GLY A 87 -9.20 -2.17 7.24
CA GLY A 87 -9.12 -1.30 8.41
C GLY A 87 -8.22 -1.84 9.51
N TRP A 88 -7.37 -2.84 9.24
CA TRP A 88 -6.43 -3.35 10.23
C TRP A 88 -5.19 -2.47 10.29
N THR A 89 -4.84 -2.03 11.50
CA THR A 89 -3.64 -1.23 11.72
C THR A 89 -2.38 -2.06 11.50
N LEU A 90 -1.57 -1.65 10.54
CA LEU A 90 -0.23 -2.18 10.31
C LEU A 90 0.75 -1.57 11.30
N LYS A 91 0.75 -0.24 11.40
CA LYS A 91 1.67 0.52 12.26
C LYS A 91 1.19 1.96 12.41
N CYS A 92 1.39 2.55 13.58
CA CYS A 92 1.23 4.00 13.78
C CYS A 92 2.58 4.66 14.04
N ALA A 93 2.68 5.94 13.69
CA ALA A 93 3.77 6.77 14.18
C ALA A 93 3.70 6.84 15.72
N PRO A 94 4.84 6.80 16.41
CA PRO A 94 4.91 6.97 17.87
C PRO A 94 4.43 8.34 18.34
#